data_AF-A0A091QRZ0-F1
#
_entry.id   AF-A0A091QRZ0-F1
#
_cell.length_a   1.000
_cell.length_b   1.000
_cell.length_c   1.000
_cell.angle_alpha   90.00
_cell.angle_beta   90.00
_cell.angle_gamma   90.00
#
_symmetry.space_group_name_H-M   'P 1'
#
loop_
_entity.id
_entity.type
_entity.pdbx_description
1 polymer ?
#
loop_
_entity_poly.entity_id
_entity_poly.type
_entity_poly.pdbx_seq_one_letter_code
_entity_poly.pdbx_strand_id
1 'polypeptide(L)'
;MKDLRRYLVLKYIQYLVLSPSNALSTLLGLLGSLYATLTLRSAKVSSKPTTVLIGSLAKADGLIPIGLLLEVARWTWAASPPVFPSALLQNLLTANAHASCLLLSCVALEAFSITFCPVESRHLWTVRNARLTSRLIWGLVTMECALFQMDDLLKASSTPTHSPSAWLFHAFGVATALLRSLSYFLGILLRIANVYIYYKIFFSLSNR
;
A
#
# COMPACT_ATOMS: atom_id res chain seq x y z
N MET A 1 -9.13 21.28 0.15
CA MET A 1 -9.85 20.00 -0.13
C MET A 1 -9.93 19.65 -1.61
N LYS A 2 -9.99 20.63 -2.54
CA LYS A 2 -9.95 20.35 -3.98
C LYS A 2 -8.65 19.65 -4.39
N ASP A 3 -7.52 20.02 -3.79
CA ASP A 3 -6.21 19.49 -4.16
C ASP A 3 -5.99 18.04 -3.68
N LEU A 4 -6.49 17.68 -2.50
CA LEU A 4 -6.49 16.29 -2.00
C LEU A 4 -7.32 15.36 -2.89
N ARG A 5 -8.41 15.86 -3.48
CA ARG A 5 -9.23 15.10 -4.42
C ARG A 5 -8.48 14.83 -5.73
N ARG A 6 -7.75 15.83 -6.24
CA ARG A 6 -6.90 15.68 -7.43
C ARG A 6 -5.77 14.68 -7.18
N TYR A 7 -5.15 14.73 -5.98
CA TYR A 7 -4.16 13.73 -5.56
C TYR A 7 -4.74 12.31 -5.54
N LEU A 8 -5.93 12.13 -4.95
CA LEU A 8 -6.61 10.84 -4.94
C LEU A 8 -6.86 10.34 -6.37
N VAL A 9 -7.42 11.15 -7.25
CA VAL A 9 -7.66 10.77 -8.66
C VAL A 9 -6.37 10.32 -9.34
N LEU A 10 -5.27 11.05 -9.13
CA LEU A 10 -3.96 10.69 -9.67
C LEU A 10 -3.48 9.34 -9.12
N LYS A 11 -3.71 9.06 -7.83
CA LYS A 11 -3.39 7.77 -7.21
C LYS A 11 -4.26 6.62 -7.72
N TYR A 12 -5.55 6.87 -7.93
CA TYR A 12 -6.45 5.91 -8.58
C TYR A 12 -5.93 5.55 -9.98
N ILE A 13 -5.59 6.56 -10.80
CA ILE A 13 -5.04 6.33 -12.15
C ILE A 13 -3.72 5.57 -12.07
N GLN A 14 -2.82 5.95 -11.14
CA GLN A 14 -1.52 5.30 -10.95
C GLN A 14 -1.63 3.81 -10.62
N TYR A 15 -2.55 3.40 -9.74
CA TYR A 15 -2.60 2.02 -9.26
C TYR A 15 -3.64 1.13 -9.95
N LEU A 16 -4.71 1.71 -10.51
CA LEU A 16 -5.74 0.96 -11.26
C LEU A 16 -5.52 0.95 -12.76
N VAL A 17 -5.03 2.04 -13.35
CA VAL A 17 -4.97 2.20 -14.82
C VAL A 17 -3.54 2.00 -15.32
N LEU A 18 -2.56 2.54 -14.61
CA LEU A 18 -1.15 2.46 -15.00
C LEU A 18 -0.48 1.23 -14.35
N SER A 19 0.43 0.62 -15.10
CA SER A 19 1.27 -0.43 -14.55
C SER A 19 2.29 0.17 -13.58
N PRO A 20 2.50 -0.42 -12.39
CA PRO A 20 3.46 0.09 -11.40
C PRO A 20 4.91 0.09 -11.90
N SER A 21 5.23 -0.57 -13.02
CA SER A 21 6.58 -0.54 -13.62
C SER A 21 6.90 0.75 -14.39
N ASN A 22 5.93 1.66 -14.57
CA ASN A 22 6.17 2.90 -15.30
C ASN A 22 6.85 3.94 -14.41
N ALA A 23 8.14 4.19 -14.63
CA ALA A 23 8.96 5.13 -13.88
C ALA A 23 8.36 6.56 -13.78
N LEU A 24 7.73 7.03 -14.86
CA LEU A 24 7.02 8.33 -14.86
C LEU A 24 5.82 8.33 -13.91
N SER A 25 5.11 7.21 -13.82
CA SER A 25 3.95 7.06 -12.93
C SER A 25 4.37 7.07 -11.46
N THR A 26 5.47 6.39 -11.12
CA THR A 26 6.06 6.41 -9.78
C THR A 26 6.58 7.79 -9.40
N LEU A 27 7.28 8.50 -10.30
CA LEU A 27 7.72 9.87 -10.05
C LEU A 27 6.55 10.83 -9.78
N LEU A 28 5.52 10.77 -10.63
CA LEU A 28 4.33 11.60 -10.50
C LEU A 28 3.58 11.27 -9.18
N GLY A 29 3.52 9.99 -8.83
CA GLY A 29 2.99 9.51 -7.56
C GLY A 29 3.75 10.01 -6.34
N LEU A 30 5.08 10.11 -6.42
CA LEU A 30 5.93 10.64 -5.36
C LEU A 30 5.75 12.14 -5.18
N LEU A 31 5.79 12.91 -6.28
CA LEU A 31 5.54 14.35 -6.25
C LEU A 31 4.16 14.68 -5.70
N GLY A 32 3.13 13.93 -6.13
CA GLY A 32 1.78 14.05 -5.59
C GLY A 32 1.73 13.78 -4.07
N SER A 33 2.48 12.80 -3.58
CA SER A 33 2.49 12.40 -2.17
C SER A 33 3.26 13.38 -1.30
N LEU A 34 4.34 13.94 -1.81
CA LEU A 34 5.06 15.04 -1.20
C LEU A 34 4.14 16.26 -1.08
N TYR A 35 3.45 16.62 -2.15
CA TYR A 35 2.48 17.72 -2.13
C TYR A 35 1.34 17.46 -1.14
N ALA A 36 0.81 16.24 -1.08
CA ALA A 36 -0.24 15.86 -0.14
C ALA A 36 0.23 15.94 1.33
N THR A 37 1.43 15.43 1.65
CA THR A 37 2.00 15.52 3.00
C THR A 37 2.25 16.96 3.44
N LEU A 38 2.79 17.80 2.56
CA LEU A 38 2.97 19.23 2.83
C LEU A 38 1.62 19.94 3.07
N THR A 39 0.62 19.62 2.25
CA THR A 39 -0.74 20.17 2.39
C THR A 39 -1.39 19.72 3.70
N LEU A 40 -1.22 18.46 4.09
CA LEU A 40 -1.76 17.88 5.32
C LEU A 40 -1.05 18.36 6.59
N ARG A 41 0.23 18.75 6.50
CA ARG A 41 0.98 19.38 7.61
C ARG A 41 0.60 20.84 7.84
N SER A 42 -0.10 21.47 6.90
CA SER A 42 -0.58 22.85 7.07
C SER A 42 -1.65 22.92 8.17
N ALA A 43 -1.51 23.87 9.11
CA ALA A 43 -2.40 24.08 10.26
C ALA A 43 -3.89 24.35 9.90
N LYS A 44 -4.21 24.49 8.61
CA LYS A 44 -5.56 24.76 8.11
C LYS A 44 -6.41 23.52 7.82
N VAL A 45 -5.90 22.30 7.99
CA VAL A 45 -6.62 21.08 7.59
C VAL A 45 -7.32 20.41 8.79
N SER A 46 -8.66 20.41 8.74
CA SER A 46 -9.52 19.69 9.67
C SER A 46 -9.21 18.19 9.74
N SER A 47 -9.20 17.62 10.95
CA SER A 47 -8.97 16.21 11.24
C SER A 47 -10.17 15.35 10.81
N LYS A 48 -10.30 15.07 9.51
CA LYS A 48 -11.31 14.15 8.98
C LYS A 48 -10.72 12.73 8.85
N PRO A 49 -11.55 11.68 8.97
CA PRO A 49 -11.13 10.29 8.71
C PRO A 49 -10.39 10.15 7.35
N THR A 50 -10.92 10.75 6.29
CA THR A 50 -10.28 10.77 4.96
C THR A 50 -8.88 11.39 4.97
N THR A 51 -8.63 12.44 5.77
CA THR A 51 -7.29 13.08 5.79
C THR A 51 -6.26 12.20 6.48
N VAL A 52 -6.67 11.38 7.45
CA VAL A 52 -5.82 10.34 8.06
C VAL A 52 -5.45 9.26 7.04
N LEU A 53 -6.43 8.77 6.28
CA LEU A 53 -6.20 7.74 5.25
C LEU A 53 -5.28 8.25 4.13
N ILE A 54 -5.53 9.47 3.63
CA ILE A 54 -4.67 10.11 2.62
C ILE A 54 -3.26 10.35 3.18
N GLY A 55 -3.13 10.75 4.44
CA GLY A 55 -1.83 10.89 5.09
C GLY A 55 -1.08 9.58 5.21
N SER A 56 -1.78 8.47 5.50
CA SER A 56 -1.19 7.13 5.50
C SER A 56 -0.79 6.67 4.09
N LEU A 57 -1.59 7.02 3.08
CA LEU A 57 -1.29 6.70 1.68
C LEU A 57 -0.01 7.39 1.23
N ALA A 58 0.13 8.68 1.53
CA ALA A 58 1.33 9.42 1.18
C ALA A 58 2.59 8.95 1.95
N LYS A 59 2.43 8.35 3.13
CA LYS A 59 3.53 7.67 3.85
C LYS A 59 3.93 6.37 3.18
N ALA A 60 2.99 5.61 2.62
CA ALA A 60 3.29 4.37 1.90
C ALA A 60 4.20 4.65 0.68
N ASP A 61 3.91 5.73 -0.06
CA ASP A 61 4.76 6.15 -1.17
C ASP A 61 6.18 6.57 -0.74
N GLY A 62 6.36 6.97 0.53
CA GLY A 62 7.67 7.23 1.12
C GLY A 62 8.58 5.99 1.23
N LEU A 63 8.03 4.78 1.11
CA LEU A 63 8.84 3.55 1.06
C LEU A 63 9.66 3.44 -0.23
N ILE A 64 9.19 4.02 -1.35
CA ILE A 64 9.90 4.01 -2.64
C ILE A 64 11.27 4.73 -2.55
N PRO A 65 11.37 6.01 -2.09
CA PRO A 65 12.65 6.69 -2.00
C PRO A 65 13.56 6.04 -0.95
N ILE A 66 13.01 5.45 0.12
CA ILE A 66 13.79 4.68 1.10
C ILE A 66 14.45 3.46 0.42
N GLY A 67 13.69 2.71 -0.39
CA GLY A 67 14.23 1.60 -1.17
C GLY A 67 15.33 2.04 -2.15
N LEU A 68 15.12 3.14 -2.88
CA LEU A 68 16.12 3.71 -3.78
C LEU A 68 17.39 4.15 -3.04
N LEU A 69 17.25 4.77 -1.87
CA LEU A 69 18.39 5.16 -1.03
C LEU A 69 19.20 3.94 -0.58
N LEU A 70 18.54 2.85 -0.19
CA LEU A 70 19.18 1.58 0.15
C LEU A 70 19.93 0.99 -1.04
N GLU A 71 19.36 1.07 -2.24
CA GLU A 71 20.01 0.60 -3.46
C GLU A 71 21.23 1.44 -3.82
N VAL A 72 21.14 2.77 -3.76
CA VAL A 72 22.27 3.68 -4.00
C VAL A 72 23.36 3.48 -2.94
N ALA A 73 22.99 3.31 -1.68
CA ALA A 73 23.94 3.01 -0.61
C ALA A 73 24.70 1.69 -0.82
N ARG A 74 24.09 0.71 -1.50
CA ARG A 74 24.77 -0.52 -1.91
C ARG A 74 25.82 -0.25 -3.00
N TRP A 75 25.52 0.59 -3.98
CA TRP A 75 26.49 0.96 -5.02
C TRP A 75 27.70 1.68 -4.42
N THR A 76 27.53 2.45 -3.36
CA THR A 76 28.62 3.17 -2.68
C THR A 76 29.36 2.30 -1.67
N TRP A 77 28.66 1.46 -0.90
CA TRP A 77 29.24 0.48 0.02
C TRP A 77 29.32 -0.91 -0.63
N ALA A 78 30.36 -1.13 -1.43
CA ALA A 78 30.65 -2.40 -2.11
C ALA A 78 30.93 -3.62 -1.18
N ALA A 79 30.65 -3.52 0.12
CA ALA A 79 31.08 -4.48 1.15
C ALA A 79 29.95 -5.34 1.77
N SER A 80 28.70 -5.24 1.28
CA SER A 80 27.56 -6.00 1.82
C SER A 80 27.11 -7.10 0.84
N PRO A 81 26.68 -8.29 1.31
CA PRO A 81 26.29 -9.39 0.43
C PRO A 81 25.17 -8.98 -0.56
N PRO A 82 25.23 -9.46 -1.82
CA PRO A 82 24.43 -8.95 -2.94
C PRO A 82 22.92 -9.25 -2.88
N VAL A 83 22.49 -10.11 -1.96
CA VAL A 83 21.12 -10.68 -1.93
C VAL A 83 20.15 -9.85 -1.07
N PHE A 84 20.62 -9.22 -0.01
CA PHE A 84 19.76 -8.56 0.98
C PHE A 84 19.14 -7.22 0.52
N PRO A 85 19.88 -6.30 -0.15
CA PRO A 85 19.35 -4.98 -0.50
C PRO A 85 18.35 -5.02 -1.67
N SER A 86 18.57 -5.92 -2.63
CA SER A 86 17.73 -6.08 -3.82
C SER A 86 16.39 -6.74 -3.47
N ALA A 87 16.43 -7.81 -2.65
CA ALA A 87 15.23 -8.43 -2.09
C ALA A 87 14.43 -7.45 -1.23
N LEU A 88 15.13 -6.68 -0.36
CA LEU A 88 14.49 -5.66 0.46
C LEU A 88 13.81 -4.57 -0.38
N LEU A 89 14.43 -4.09 -1.46
CA LEU A 89 13.83 -3.12 -2.38
C LEU A 89 12.54 -3.67 -3.00
N GLN A 90 12.57 -4.90 -3.53
CA GLN A 90 11.39 -5.53 -4.12
C GLN A 90 10.27 -5.73 -3.09
N ASN A 91 10.62 -6.11 -1.87
CA ASN A 91 9.67 -6.26 -0.77
C ASN A 91 9.06 -4.92 -0.36
N LEU A 92 9.84 -3.84 -0.31
CA LEU A 92 9.35 -2.48 -0.05
C LEU A 92 8.42 -1.96 -1.15
N LEU A 93 8.74 -2.21 -2.42
CA LEU A 93 7.87 -1.84 -3.55
C LEU A 93 6.55 -2.62 -3.53
N THR A 94 6.62 -3.91 -3.22
CA THR A 94 5.44 -4.78 -3.08
C THR A 94 4.56 -4.31 -1.91
N ALA A 95 5.16 -4.04 -0.76
CA ALA A 95 4.46 -3.48 0.40
C ALA A 95 3.79 -2.13 0.12
N ASN A 96 4.48 -1.23 -0.59
CA ASN A 96 3.89 0.03 -1.00
C ASN A 96 2.65 -0.19 -1.88
N ALA A 97 2.72 -1.11 -2.85
CA ALA A 97 1.59 -1.42 -3.72
C ALA A 97 0.39 -1.98 -2.93
N HIS A 98 0.62 -2.93 -2.02
CA HIS A 98 -0.44 -3.52 -1.19
C HIS A 98 -1.04 -2.48 -0.22
N ALA A 99 -0.19 -1.72 0.48
CA ALA A 99 -0.63 -0.64 1.38
C ALA A 99 -1.46 0.40 0.63
N SER A 100 -0.98 0.85 -0.53
CA SER A 100 -1.66 1.84 -1.35
C SER A 100 -3.00 1.34 -1.86
N CYS A 101 -3.09 0.08 -2.28
CA CYS A 101 -4.34 -0.53 -2.74
C CYS A 101 -5.37 -0.61 -1.61
N LEU A 102 -4.97 -1.12 -0.44
CA LEU A 102 -5.84 -1.22 0.74
C LEU A 102 -6.34 0.14 1.21
N LEU A 103 -5.46 1.14 1.27
CA LEU A 103 -5.80 2.50 1.68
C LEU A 103 -6.73 3.19 0.68
N LEU A 104 -6.50 3.02 -0.63
CA LEU A 104 -7.39 3.53 -1.67
C LEU A 104 -8.78 2.90 -1.56
N SER A 105 -8.88 1.59 -1.36
CA SER A 105 -10.17 0.93 -1.17
C SER A 105 -10.88 1.38 0.11
N CYS A 106 -10.15 1.65 1.20
CA CYS A 106 -10.74 2.26 2.39
C CYS A 106 -11.34 3.63 2.09
N VAL A 107 -10.65 4.46 1.29
CA VAL A 107 -11.14 5.79 0.87
C VAL A 107 -12.36 5.67 -0.06
N ALA A 108 -12.37 4.72 -1.00
CA ALA A 108 -13.54 4.45 -1.83
C ALA A 108 -14.74 3.99 -1.00
N LEU A 109 -14.51 3.07 -0.05
CA LEU A 109 -15.56 2.55 0.82
C LEU A 109 -16.14 3.66 1.72
N GLU A 110 -15.30 4.55 2.23
CA GLU A 110 -15.73 5.74 2.97
C GLU A 110 -16.62 6.62 2.09
N ALA A 111 -16.17 6.97 0.87
CA ALA A 111 -16.93 7.81 -0.06
C ALA A 111 -18.27 7.17 -0.46
N PHE A 112 -18.28 5.85 -0.70
CA PHE A 112 -19.49 5.08 -0.98
C PHE A 112 -20.46 5.11 0.20
N SER A 113 -19.96 4.83 1.40
CA SER A 113 -20.78 4.77 2.62
C SER A 113 -21.43 6.12 2.93
N ILE A 114 -20.69 7.22 2.76
CA ILE A 114 -21.21 8.58 2.92
C ILE A 114 -22.29 8.89 1.87
N THR A 115 -22.12 8.41 0.64
CA THR A 115 -23.04 8.70 -0.49
C THR A 115 -24.36 7.91 -0.36
N PHE A 116 -24.30 6.63 -0.01
CA PHE A 116 -25.46 5.74 -0.02
C PHE A 116 -26.08 5.50 1.36
N CYS A 117 -25.30 5.59 2.45
CA CYS A 117 -25.75 5.27 3.80
C CYS A 117 -25.26 6.32 4.83
N PRO A 118 -25.63 7.61 4.68
CA PRO A 118 -25.06 8.70 5.49
C PRO A 118 -25.37 8.58 7.00
N VAL A 119 -26.50 7.96 7.37
CA VAL A 119 -26.93 7.83 8.78
C VAL A 119 -26.20 6.66 9.46
N GLU A 120 -26.19 5.47 8.86
CA GLU A 120 -25.42 4.32 9.35
C GLU A 120 -23.91 4.58 9.37
N SER A 121 -23.37 5.21 8.32
CA SER A 121 -21.91 5.27 8.15
C SER A 121 -21.19 6.23 9.10
N ARG A 122 -21.94 7.13 9.76
CA ARG A 122 -21.39 8.20 10.61
C ARG A 122 -20.63 7.67 11.84
N HIS A 123 -21.06 6.54 12.41
CA HIS A 123 -20.38 5.93 13.57
C HIS A 123 -19.17 5.05 13.18
N LEU A 124 -19.17 4.52 11.95
CA LEU A 124 -18.09 3.68 11.44
C LEU A 124 -16.88 4.51 11.00
N TRP A 125 -17.11 5.66 10.33
CA TRP A 125 -16.05 6.52 9.81
C TRP A 125 -15.65 7.63 10.78
N THR A 126 -15.18 7.22 11.96
CA THR A 126 -14.53 8.16 12.90
C THR A 126 -13.03 8.25 12.64
N VAL A 127 -12.41 9.37 13.04
CA VAL A 127 -10.95 9.55 12.98
C VAL A 127 -10.22 8.47 13.79
N ARG A 128 -10.83 7.97 14.87
CA ARG A 128 -10.27 6.87 15.68
C ARG A 128 -10.23 5.57 14.87
N ASN A 129 -11.33 5.23 14.20
CA ASN A 129 -11.41 4.02 13.39
C ASN A 129 -10.48 4.12 12.17
N ALA A 130 -10.42 5.26 11.49
CA ALA A 130 -9.48 5.48 10.39
C ALA A 130 -8.00 5.31 10.81
N ARG A 131 -7.64 5.78 12.02
CA ARG A 131 -6.31 5.55 12.60
C ARG A 131 -6.06 4.08 12.92
N LEU A 132 -7.05 3.38 13.46
CA LEU A 132 -6.95 1.96 13.77
C LEU A 132 -6.80 1.13 12.48
N THR A 133 -7.63 1.36 11.47
CA THR A 133 -7.54 0.71 10.16
C THR A 133 -6.18 0.97 9.50
N SER A 134 -5.70 2.22 9.52
CA SER A 134 -4.35 2.54 9.03
C SER A 134 -3.26 1.76 9.78
N ARG A 135 -3.33 1.67 11.11
CA ARG A 135 -2.37 0.87 11.90
C ARG A 135 -2.43 -0.62 11.56
N LEU A 136 -3.64 -1.17 11.37
CA LEU A 136 -3.80 -2.58 10.96
C LEU A 136 -3.21 -2.83 9.58
N ILE A 137 -3.46 -1.95 8.61
CA ILE A 137 -2.87 -2.04 7.26
C ILE A 137 -1.35 -2.02 7.35
N TRP A 138 -0.77 -1.09 8.12
CA TRP A 138 0.68 -1.05 8.34
C TRP A 138 1.20 -2.32 9.01
N GLY A 139 0.51 -2.83 10.04
CA GLY A 139 0.88 -4.08 10.70
C GLY A 139 0.87 -5.27 9.75
N LEU A 140 -0.17 -5.41 8.93
CA LEU A 140 -0.29 -6.46 7.91
C LEU A 140 0.83 -6.37 6.86
N VAL A 141 1.08 -5.17 6.34
CA VAL A 141 2.11 -4.93 5.32
C VAL A 141 3.52 -5.16 5.87
N THR A 142 3.79 -4.72 7.11
CA THR A 142 5.07 -4.99 7.79
C THR A 142 5.26 -6.48 8.07
N MET A 143 4.20 -7.18 8.49
CA MET A 143 4.23 -8.63 8.70
C MET A 143 4.51 -9.37 7.38
N GLU A 144 3.86 -8.98 6.29
CA GLU A 144 4.11 -9.53 4.95
C GLU A 144 5.57 -9.30 4.50
N CYS A 145 6.09 -8.07 4.64
CA CYS A 145 7.50 -7.79 4.36
C CYS A 145 8.46 -8.65 5.18
N ALA A 146 8.19 -8.78 6.48
CA ALA A 146 9.03 -9.58 7.38
C ALA A 146 9.02 -11.05 6.95
N LEU A 147 7.87 -11.61 6.58
CA LEU A 147 7.77 -12.99 6.10
C LEU A 147 8.54 -13.20 4.78
N PHE A 148 8.44 -12.30 3.81
CA PHE A 148 9.21 -12.40 2.56
C PHE A 148 10.71 -12.28 2.80
N GLN A 149 11.13 -11.36 3.66
CA GLN A 149 12.54 -11.18 3.97
C GLN A 149 13.12 -12.36 4.74
N MET A 150 12.33 -12.98 5.63
CA MET A 150 12.73 -14.21 6.32
C MET A 150 12.86 -15.37 5.33
N ASP A 151 11.92 -15.55 4.40
CA ASP A 151 12.00 -16.59 3.35
C ASP A 151 13.23 -16.41 2.44
N ASP A 152 13.56 -15.17 2.06
CA ASP A 152 14.75 -14.87 1.24
C ASP A 152 16.06 -15.12 1.99
N LEU A 153 16.14 -14.73 3.27
CA LEU A 153 17.29 -15.02 4.14
C LEU A 153 17.48 -16.52 4.34
N LEU A 154 16.36 -17.22 4.57
CA LEU A 154 16.31 -18.65 4.75
C LEU A 154 16.83 -19.35 3.47
N LYS A 155 16.34 -19.00 2.29
CA LYS A 155 16.82 -19.56 1.00
C LYS A 155 18.31 -19.28 0.74
N ALA A 156 18.82 -18.13 1.16
CA ALA A 156 20.23 -17.79 1.00
C ALA A 156 21.16 -18.57 1.93
N SER A 157 20.65 -19.08 3.06
CA SER A 157 21.42 -19.76 4.11
C SER A 157 21.51 -21.29 3.96
N SER A 158 20.68 -21.91 3.12
CA SER A 158 20.54 -23.36 3.08
C SER A 158 21.57 -24.04 2.15
N THR A 159 22.50 -24.79 2.74
CA THR A 159 23.08 -26.00 2.11
C THR A 159 22.14 -27.19 2.40
N PRO A 160 22.04 -28.19 1.50
CA PRO A 160 21.05 -29.25 1.64
C PRO A 160 21.51 -30.23 2.72
N THR A 161 20.93 -30.17 3.91
CA THR A 161 21.15 -31.20 4.94
C THR A 161 19.85 -31.52 5.65
N HIS A 162 19.43 -32.79 5.53
CA HIS A 162 18.23 -33.38 6.13
C HIS A 162 18.16 -33.07 7.63
N SER A 163 17.39 -32.05 8.00
CA SER A 163 17.19 -31.63 9.39
C SER A 163 15.79 -31.04 9.58
N PRO A 164 15.25 -30.99 10.81
CA PRO A 164 13.95 -30.40 11.14
C PRO A 164 13.76 -28.96 10.66
N SER A 165 14.84 -28.26 10.31
CA SER A 165 14.80 -26.96 9.65
C SER A 165 14.09 -27.01 8.29
N ALA A 166 14.19 -28.12 7.53
CA ALA A 166 13.55 -28.31 6.23
C ALA A 166 12.01 -28.17 6.28
N TRP A 167 11.40 -28.61 7.39
CA TRP A 167 9.97 -28.47 7.61
C TRP A 167 9.55 -27.01 7.83
N LEU A 168 10.38 -26.24 8.54
CA LEU A 168 10.19 -24.80 8.73
C LEU A 168 10.33 -24.06 7.40
N PHE A 169 11.35 -24.37 6.59
CA PHE A 169 11.51 -23.79 5.24
C PHE A 169 10.28 -24.06 4.36
N HIS A 170 9.76 -25.28 4.39
CA HIS A 170 8.56 -25.64 3.63
C HIS A 170 7.31 -24.90 4.15
N ALA A 171 7.13 -24.81 5.48
CA ALA A 171 6.03 -24.08 6.07
C ALA A 171 6.07 -22.57 5.73
N PHE A 172 7.25 -21.94 5.83
CA PHE A 172 7.44 -20.54 5.44
C PHE A 172 7.23 -20.33 3.95
N GLY A 173 7.75 -21.20 3.09
CA GLY A 173 7.56 -21.14 1.64
C GLY A 173 6.09 -21.30 1.21
N VAL A 174 5.34 -22.20 1.85
CA VAL A 174 3.89 -22.34 1.63
C VAL A 174 3.15 -21.11 2.12
N ALA A 175 3.51 -20.58 3.30
CA ALA A 175 2.90 -19.37 3.84
C ALA A 175 3.13 -18.14 2.95
N THR A 176 4.36 -17.94 2.44
CA THR A 176 4.66 -16.84 1.51
C THR A 176 3.97 -17.00 0.16
N ALA A 177 3.89 -18.22 -0.38
CA ALA A 177 3.15 -18.49 -1.61
C ALA A 177 1.65 -18.21 -1.46
N LEU A 178 1.06 -18.64 -0.34
CA LEU A 178 -0.35 -18.41 -0.03
C LEU A 178 -0.63 -16.92 0.19
N LEU A 179 0.27 -16.20 0.87
CA LEU A 179 0.18 -14.76 1.08
C LEU A 179 0.26 -13.99 -0.26
N ARG A 180 1.18 -14.38 -1.15
CA ARG A 180 1.31 -13.78 -2.48
C ARG A 180 0.07 -14.02 -3.35
N SER A 181 -0.50 -15.23 -3.29
CA SER A 181 -1.77 -15.55 -3.96
C SER A 181 -2.92 -14.71 -3.40
N LEU A 182 -3.08 -14.68 -2.08
CA LEU A 182 -4.10 -13.86 -1.41
C LEU A 182 -3.97 -12.39 -1.75
N SER A 183 -2.76 -11.83 -1.76
CA SER A 183 -2.56 -10.44 -2.11
C SER A 183 -2.88 -10.16 -3.58
N TYR A 184 -2.55 -11.07 -4.49
CA TYR A 184 -2.95 -10.97 -5.89
C TYR A 184 -4.48 -10.95 -6.06
N PHE A 185 -5.17 -11.89 -5.43
CA PHE A 185 -6.64 -11.94 -5.42
C PHE A 185 -7.25 -10.69 -4.78
N LEU A 186 -6.69 -10.24 -3.67
CA LEU A 186 -7.13 -9.04 -2.97
C LEU A 186 -6.94 -7.80 -3.85
N GLY A 187 -5.80 -7.66 -4.52
CA GLY A 187 -5.54 -6.60 -5.48
C GLY A 187 -6.57 -6.56 -6.61
N ILE A 188 -6.95 -7.72 -7.17
CA ILE A 188 -8.00 -7.82 -8.19
C ILE A 188 -9.36 -7.43 -7.63
N LEU A 189 -9.76 -7.99 -6.49
CA LEU A 189 -11.04 -7.70 -5.83
C LEU A 189 -11.17 -6.20 -5.51
N LEU A 190 -10.10 -5.60 -4.98
CA LEU A 190 -10.05 -4.19 -4.66
C LEU A 190 -10.12 -3.32 -5.92
N ARG A 191 -9.50 -3.75 -7.03
CA ARG A 191 -9.64 -3.06 -8.33
C ARG A 191 -11.08 -3.09 -8.83
N ILE A 192 -11.72 -4.27 -8.82
CA ILE A 192 -13.11 -4.44 -9.25
C ILE A 192 -14.05 -3.62 -8.36
N ALA A 193 -13.89 -3.71 -7.04
CA ALA A 193 -14.69 -2.95 -6.08
C ALA A 193 -14.53 -1.44 -6.27
N ASN A 194 -13.30 -0.95 -6.49
CA ASN A 194 -13.04 0.46 -6.74
C ASN A 194 -13.70 0.95 -8.04
N VAL A 195 -13.62 0.18 -9.12
CA VAL A 195 -14.31 0.52 -10.39
C VAL A 195 -15.82 0.51 -10.21
N TYR A 196 -16.37 -0.50 -9.52
CA TYR A 196 -17.80 -0.59 -9.23
C TYR A 196 -18.30 0.59 -8.39
N ILE A 197 -17.57 0.95 -7.32
CA ILE A 197 -17.90 2.10 -6.47
C ILE A 197 -17.89 3.38 -7.31
N TYR A 198 -16.88 3.57 -8.15
CA TYR A 198 -16.76 4.75 -8.99
C TYR A 198 -17.92 4.85 -9.98
N TYR A 199 -18.24 3.74 -10.65
CA TYR A 199 -19.39 3.64 -11.56
C TYR A 199 -20.70 3.97 -10.84
N LYS A 200 -20.95 3.34 -9.69
CA LYS A 200 -22.19 3.53 -8.94
C LYS A 200 -22.34 4.98 -8.45
N ILE A 201 -21.26 5.60 -7.97
CA ILE A 201 -21.29 7.01 -7.56
C ILE A 201 -21.66 7.89 -8.76
N PHE A 202 -20.94 7.78 -9.89
CA PHE A 202 -21.21 8.62 -11.06
C PHE A 202 -22.61 8.43 -11.65
N PHE A 203 -23.07 7.19 -11.78
CA PHE A 203 -24.35 6.90 -12.41
C PHE A 203 -25.55 7.20 -11.49
N SER A 204 -25.40 7.01 -10.18
CA SER A 204 -26.46 7.38 -9.22
C SER A 204 -26.65 8.89 -9.06
N LEU A 205 -25.57 9.67 -9.27
CA LEU A 205 -25.62 11.14 -9.27
C LEU A 205 -26.25 11.71 -10.55
N SER A 206 -26.20 10.98 -11.67
CA SER A 206 -26.84 11.39 -12.93
C SER A 206 -28.36 11.18 -12.96
N ASN A 207 -28.90 10.39 -12.02
CA ASN A 207 -30.31 10.01 -11.99
C ASN A 207 -31.12 10.79 -10.93
N ARG A 208 -30.54 11.90 -10.42
CA ARG A 208 -31.17 12.89 -9.54
C ARG A 208 -31.12 14.25 -10.22
#